data_AF-Q8VMC4-F1
#
_entry.id   AF-Q8VMC4-F1
#
_cell.length_a   1.000
_cell.length_b   1.000
_cell.length_c   1.000
_cell.angle_alpha   90.00
_cell.angle_beta   90.00
_cell.angle_gamma   90.00
#
_symmetry.space_group_name_H-M   'P 1'
#
loop_
_entity.id
_entity.type
_entity.pdbx_description
1 polymer ?
#
loop_
_entity_poly.entity_id
_entity_poly.type
_entity_poly.pdbx_seq_one_letter_code
_entity_poly.pdbx_strand_id
1 'polypeptide(L)'
;SWYLYSANRLKYPMMRKRLLKLWREAKLTHSDPVDAWASIVNDPEKTKYYKQIRGRGGFVRSDWNEVNELIAASNVYTTKTFGPDRVIGFSPIPAMSMVSYAAGARYLSLLGG
;
A
#
# COMPACT_ATOMS: atom_id res chain seq x y z
N SER A 1 -2.40 9.80 28.84
CA SER A 1 -2.44 9.53 27.39
C SER A 1 -2.04 8.07 27.12
N TRP A 2 -2.99 7.13 27.23
CA TRP A 2 -2.68 5.70 27.12
C TRP A 2 -2.10 5.32 25.74
N TYR A 3 -2.71 5.80 24.66
CA TYR A 3 -2.32 5.44 23.28
C TYR A 3 -0.97 6.01 22.81
N LEU A 4 -0.48 7.11 23.39
CA LEU A 4 0.72 7.76 22.89
C LEU A 4 1.96 6.86 23.06
N TYR A 5 2.02 6.14 24.19
CA TYR A 5 3.18 5.36 24.63
C TYR A 5 2.84 3.90 24.97
N SER A 6 1.62 3.43 24.69
CA SER A 6 1.26 2.03 24.93
C SER A 6 2.10 1.08 24.09
N ALA A 7 2.16 -0.18 24.54
CA ALA A 7 2.83 -1.26 23.82
C ALA A 7 2.26 -1.50 22.40
N ASN A 8 1.05 -1.00 22.11
CA ASN A 8 0.36 -1.20 20.83
C ASN A 8 0.45 0.01 19.88
N ARG A 9 1.26 1.03 20.21
CA ARG A 9 1.45 2.19 19.32
C ARG A 9 2.22 1.80 18.06
N LEU A 10 1.67 2.11 16.89
CA LEU A 10 2.40 2.05 15.62
C LEU A 10 3.45 3.16 15.55
N LYS A 11 4.73 2.77 15.43
CA LYS A 11 5.88 3.69 15.41
C LYS A 11 6.52 3.86 14.04
N TYR A 12 6.42 2.85 13.18
CA TYR A 12 7.09 2.78 11.89
C TYR A 12 6.13 2.29 10.81
N PRO A 13 6.37 2.62 9.53
CA PRO A 13 5.69 1.94 8.44
C PRO A 13 6.06 0.46 8.47
N MET A 14 5.05 -0.39 8.31
CA MET A 14 5.18 -1.84 8.38
C MET A 14 4.73 -2.44 7.06
N MET A 15 5.51 -3.37 6.52
CA MET A 15 5.15 -4.13 5.33
C MET A 15 5.16 -5.62 5.67
N ARG A 16 4.34 -6.39 4.95
CA ARG A 16 4.38 -7.85 5.10
C ARG A 16 5.68 -8.39 4.52
N LYS A 17 6.42 -9.20 5.30
CA LYS A 17 7.74 -9.74 4.90
C LYS A 17 7.73 -10.38 3.50
N ARG A 18 6.69 -11.16 3.18
CA ARG A 18 6.54 -11.82 1.88
C ARG A 18 6.36 -10.84 0.72
N LEU A 19 5.57 -9.79 0.91
CA LEU A 19 5.39 -8.75 -0.10
C LEU A 19 6.68 -7.95 -0.27
N LEU A 20 7.32 -7.58 0.84
CA LEU A 20 8.56 -6.82 0.83
C LEU A 20 9.69 -7.57 0.10
N LYS A 21 9.79 -8.88 0.31
CA LYS A 21 10.74 -9.74 -0.41
C LYS A 21 10.52 -9.65 -1.91
N LEU A 22 9.29 -9.91 -2.37
CA LEU A 22 8.94 -9.83 -3.79
C LEU A 22 9.17 -8.43 -4.37
N TRP A 23 8.83 -7.38 -3.61
CA TRP A 23 9.02 -5.99 -4.03
C TRP A 23 10.49 -5.68 -4.29
N ARG A 24 11.37 -5.99 -3.34
CA ARG A 24 12.81 -5.75 -3.49
C ARG A 24 13.41 -6.57 -4.61
N GLU A 25 13.01 -7.84 -4.75
CA GLU A 25 13.45 -8.70 -5.86
C GLU A 25 13.03 -8.14 -7.22
N ALA A 26 11.78 -7.68 -7.35
CA ALA A 26 11.29 -7.08 -8.59
C ALA A 26 12.00 -5.77 -8.94
N LYS A 27 12.32 -4.95 -7.94
CA LYS A 27 13.09 -3.71 -8.14
C LYS A 27 14.54 -3.93 -8.60
N LEU A 28 15.09 -5.13 -8.44
CA LEU A 28 16.41 -5.47 -9.00
C LEU A 28 16.35 -5.72 -10.51
N THR A 29 15.20 -6.16 -11.01
CA THR A 29 15.03 -6.50 -12.44
C THR A 29 14.28 -5.42 -13.22
N HIS A 30 13.54 -4.55 -12.53
CA HIS A 30 12.76 -3.47 -13.12
C HIS A 30 13.18 -2.12 -12.53
N SER A 31 13.69 -1.22 -13.38
CA SER A 31 14.03 0.14 -12.99
C SER A 31 12.80 1.00 -12.72
N ASP A 32 11.71 0.80 -13.47
CA ASP A 32 10.42 1.43 -13.21
C ASP A 32 9.66 0.67 -12.11
N PRO A 33 9.30 1.32 -10.99
CA PRO A 33 8.53 0.68 -9.93
C PRO A 33 7.13 0.23 -10.36
N VAL A 34 6.52 0.84 -11.38
CA VAL A 34 5.23 0.42 -11.95
C VAL A 34 5.36 -0.94 -12.62
N ASP A 35 6.44 -1.16 -13.38
CA ASP A 35 6.74 -2.45 -14.01
C ASP A 35 7.14 -3.50 -12.97
N ALA A 36 7.87 -3.10 -11.93
CA ALA A 36 8.18 -3.96 -10.79
C ALA A 36 6.89 -4.47 -10.13
N TRP A 37 5.91 -3.60 -9.91
CA TRP A 37 4.61 -3.99 -9.37
C TRP A 37 3.85 -4.91 -10.33
N ALA A 38 3.80 -4.59 -11.62
CA ALA A 38 3.17 -5.41 -12.65
C ALA A 38 3.70 -6.85 -12.64
N SER A 39 5.03 -7.03 -12.51
CA SER A 39 5.69 -8.34 -12.44
C SER A 39 5.25 -9.21 -11.25
N ILE A 40 4.70 -8.59 -10.20
CA ILE A 40 4.22 -9.25 -8.99
C ILE A 40 2.73 -9.57 -9.13
N VAL A 41 1.92 -8.60 -9.56
CA VAL A 41 0.45 -8.76 -9.56
C VAL A 41 -0.08 -9.59 -10.72
N ASN A 42 0.66 -9.68 -11.82
CA ASN A 42 0.30 -10.51 -12.96
C ASN A 42 0.72 -11.97 -12.82
N ASP A 43 1.49 -12.31 -11.78
CA ASP A 43 1.90 -13.68 -11.47
C ASP A 43 0.98 -14.26 -10.37
N PRO A 44 0.12 -15.25 -10.70
CA PRO A 44 -0.81 -15.85 -9.74
C PRO A 44 -0.10 -16.47 -8.53
N GLU A 45 1.09 -17.06 -8.71
CA GLU A 45 1.84 -17.68 -7.62
C GLU A 45 2.42 -16.62 -6.68
N LYS A 46 2.99 -15.54 -7.22
CA LYS A 46 3.46 -14.40 -6.40
C LYS A 46 2.31 -13.73 -5.66
N THR A 47 1.16 -13.52 -6.30
CA THR A 47 0.01 -12.92 -5.61
C THR A 47 -0.54 -13.83 -4.50
N LYS A 48 -0.68 -15.12 -4.76
CA LYS A 48 -1.07 -16.11 -3.75
C LYS A 48 -0.07 -16.14 -2.60
N TYR A 49 1.23 -16.05 -2.90
CA TYR A 49 2.32 -16.10 -1.92
C TYR A 49 2.15 -15.09 -0.78
N TYR A 50 1.81 -13.82 -1.10
CA TYR A 50 1.62 -12.78 -0.09
C TYR A 50 0.15 -12.58 0.33
N LYS A 51 -0.86 -12.89 -0.50
CA LYS A 51 -2.28 -12.71 -0.11
C LYS A 51 -2.72 -13.73 0.93
N GLN A 52 -2.29 -14.99 0.83
CA GLN A 52 -2.73 -16.08 1.72
C GLN A 52 -2.31 -15.94 3.20
N ILE A 53 -1.31 -15.09 3.48
CA ILE A 53 -0.79 -14.85 4.83
C ILE A 53 -1.31 -13.54 5.45
N ARG A 54 -2.31 -12.89 4.83
CA ARG A 54 -3.00 -11.75 5.45
C ARG A 54 -3.65 -12.22 6.77
N GLY A 55 -3.39 -11.49 7.85
CA GLY A 55 -3.81 -11.88 9.21
C GLY A 55 -2.92 -12.90 9.92
N ARG A 56 -1.83 -13.39 9.30
CA ARG A 56 -0.96 -14.45 9.87
C ARG A 56 0.41 -13.96 10.36
N GLY A 57 0.50 -12.73 10.86
CA GLY A 57 1.76 -12.17 11.38
C GLY A 57 2.86 -11.96 10.32
N GLY A 58 4.11 -11.71 10.75
CA GLY A 58 5.24 -11.49 9.83
C GLY A 58 5.29 -10.09 9.21
N PHE A 59 4.88 -9.07 9.97
CA PHE A 59 5.19 -7.67 9.63
C PHE A 59 6.67 -7.39 9.91
N VAL A 60 7.29 -6.64 9.01
CA VAL A 60 8.65 -6.14 9.16
C VAL A 60 8.63 -4.63 9.00
N ARG A 61 9.54 -3.95 9.70
CA ARG A 61 9.73 -2.51 9.58
C ARG A 61 10.19 -2.18 8.17
N SER A 62 9.63 -1.12 7.61
CA SER A 62 10.04 -0.49 6.35
C SER A 62 10.33 1.01 6.62
N ASP A 63 10.45 1.81 5.58
CA ASP A 63 10.58 3.26 5.63
C ASP A 63 9.54 3.94 4.72
N TRP A 64 9.39 5.25 4.87
CA TRP A 64 8.37 6.00 4.14
C TRP A 64 8.62 6.02 2.63
N ASN A 65 9.86 6.04 2.17
CA ASN A 65 10.17 6.06 0.74
C ASN A 65 9.74 4.74 0.09
N GLU A 66 10.08 3.61 0.73
CA GLU A 66 9.76 2.27 0.23
C GLU A 66 8.25 2.01 0.17
N VAL A 67 7.48 2.41 1.19
CA VAL A 67 6.02 2.22 1.16
C VAL A 67 5.31 3.20 0.22
N ASN A 68 5.77 4.45 0.14
CA ASN A 68 5.14 5.45 -0.73
C ASN A 68 5.34 5.10 -2.22
N GLU A 69 6.54 4.66 -2.60
CA GLU A 69 6.82 4.23 -3.96
C GLU A 69 5.97 3.00 -4.36
N LEU A 70 5.87 2.00 -3.48
CA LEU A 70 5.03 0.83 -3.72
C LEU A 70 3.55 1.20 -3.88
N ILE A 71 3.01 2.03 -2.99
CA ILE A 71 1.60 2.46 -3.05
C ILE A 71 1.35 3.26 -4.34
N ALA A 72 2.25 4.19 -4.69
CA ALA A 72 2.13 4.98 -5.91
C ALA A 72 2.20 4.10 -7.16
N ALA A 73 3.17 3.17 -7.23
CA ALA A 73 3.30 2.23 -8.34
C ALA A 73 2.08 1.34 -8.50
N SER A 74 1.54 0.83 -7.39
CA SER A 74 0.30 0.04 -7.39
C SER A 74 -0.88 0.84 -7.91
N ASN A 75 -1.03 2.10 -7.49
CA ASN A 75 -2.12 2.95 -7.92
C ASN A 75 -1.99 3.29 -9.42
N VAL A 76 -0.80 3.70 -9.88
CA VAL A 76 -0.53 4.00 -11.29
C VAL A 76 -0.82 2.79 -12.17
N TYR A 77 -0.32 1.61 -11.80
CA TYR A 77 -0.57 0.38 -12.54
C TYR A 77 -2.07 0.07 -12.64
N THR A 78 -2.77 0.15 -11.51
CA THR A 78 -4.20 -0.17 -11.43
C THR A 78 -5.02 0.80 -12.27
N THR A 79 -4.77 2.11 -12.11
CA THR A 79 -5.43 3.16 -12.90
C THR A 79 -5.18 2.99 -14.39
N LYS A 80 -3.93 2.75 -14.79
CA LYS A 80 -3.55 2.58 -16.20
C LYS A 80 -4.18 1.34 -16.84
N THR A 81 -4.30 0.24 -16.09
CA THR A 81 -4.69 -1.06 -16.64
C THR A 81 -6.19 -1.34 -16.54
N PHE A 82 -6.83 -0.90 -15.46
CA PHE A 82 -8.21 -1.26 -15.12
C PHE A 82 -9.14 -0.06 -14.95
N GLY A 83 -8.61 1.17 -14.94
CA GLY A 83 -9.35 2.39 -14.67
C GLY A 83 -9.16 2.91 -13.24
N PRO A 84 -9.31 4.23 -13.02
CA PRO A 84 -9.06 4.85 -11.73
C PRO A 84 -10.09 4.45 -10.65
N ASP A 85 -11.30 4.08 -11.05
CA ASP A 85 -12.39 3.59 -10.19
C ASP A 85 -12.12 2.21 -9.55
N ARG A 86 -10.98 1.57 -9.85
CA ARG A 86 -10.48 0.36 -9.17
C ARG A 86 -9.56 0.70 -7.98
N VAL A 87 -9.31 1.98 -7.71
CA VAL A 87 -8.57 2.46 -6.54
C VAL A 87 -9.53 3.13 -5.57
N ILE A 88 -9.89 2.43 -4.49
CA ILE A 88 -10.97 2.85 -3.59
C ILE A 88 -10.43 3.15 -2.19
N GLY A 89 -10.97 4.20 -1.56
CA GLY A 89 -10.74 4.51 -0.15
C GLY A 89 -12.03 4.46 0.68
N PHE A 90 -11.89 4.04 1.94
CA PHE A 90 -12.99 4.05 2.91
C PHE A 90 -12.59 4.88 4.13
N SER A 91 -13.33 5.97 4.37
CA SER A 91 -13.13 6.84 5.52
C SER A 91 -14.50 7.38 5.97
N PRO A 92 -14.96 7.09 7.19
CA PRO A 92 -16.29 7.50 7.65
C PRO A 92 -16.28 8.86 8.36
N ILE A 93 -17.47 9.43 8.55
CA ILE A 93 -17.79 10.59 9.43
C ILE A 93 -16.77 11.75 9.33
N PRO A 94 -16.88 12.62 8.31
CA PRO A 94 -15.98 13.76 8.14
C PRO A 94 -16.05 14.76 9.32
N ALA A 95 -17.16 14.82 10.04
CA ALA A 95 -17.38 15.79 11.11
C ALA A 95 -16.45 15.64 12.32
N MET A 96 -15.93 14.42 12.60
CA MET A 96 -15.03 14.20 13.74
C MET A 96 -13.60 14.70 13.48
N SER A 97 -13.18 14.78 12.23
CA SER A 97 -11.82 15.18 11.84
C SER A 97 -11.73 15.57 10.37
N MET A 98 -12.28 16.75 10.03
CA MET A 98 -12.50 17.21 8.64
C MET A 98 -11.27 17.09 7.74
N VAL A 99 -10.10 17.56 8.20
CA VAL A 99 -8.86 17.55 7.40
C VAL A 99 -8.28 16.14 7.28
N SER A 100 -8.40 15.31 8.33
CA SER A 100 -7.97 13.91 8.29
C SER A 100 -8.79 13.11 7.28
N TYR A 101 -10.10 13.36 7.20
CA TYR A 101 -10.96 12.81 6.16
C TYR A 101 -10.56 13.32 4.77
N ALA A 102 -10.43 14.64 4.62
CA ALA A 102 -10.16 15.29 3.33
C ALA A 102 -8.82 14.89 2.72
N ALA A 103 -7.81 14.52 3.54
CA ALA A 103 -6.51 14.09 3.06
C ALA A 103 -6.59 12.90 2.09
N GLY A 104 -7.36 11.87 2.45
CA GLY A 104 -7.57 10.69 1.60
C GLY A 104 -8.55 10.96 0.46
N ALA A 105 -9.68 11.62 0.77
CA ALA A 105 -10.72 11.91 -0.22
C ALA A 105 -10.19 12.76 -1.38
N ARG A 106 -9.42 13.82 -1.08
CA ARG A 106 -8.83 14.69 -2.09
C ARG A 106 -7.86 13.93 -3.00
N TYR A 107 -7.01 13.07 -2.44
CA TYR A 107 -6.06 12.27 -3.22
C TYR A 107 -6.78 11.37 -4.23
N LEU A 108 -7.80 10.62 -3.77
CA LEU A 108 -8.55 9.69 -4.62
C LEU A 108 -9.36 10.41 -5.69
N SER A 109 -10.09 11.48 -5.32
CA SER A 109 -10.91 12.23 -6.28
C SER A 109 -10.07 12.91 -7.36
N LEU A 110 -8.84 13.34 -7.07
CA LEU A 110 -7.92 13.88 -8.09
C LEU A 110 -7.34 12.78 -9.00
N LEU A 111 -7.15 11.57 -8.48
CA LEU A 111 -6.74 10.40 -9.26
C LEU A 111 -7.89 9.85 -10.12
N GLY A 112 -9.15 10.18 -9.79
CA GLY A 112 -10.36 9.71 -10.45
C GLY A 112 -10.97 8.44 -9.82
N GLY A 113 -10.55 8.11 -8.59
CA GLY A 113 -11.12 7.02 -7.77
C GLY A 113 -12.19 7.51 -6.79
#